data_AF-A0AB73KSJ9-F1
#
_entry.id   AF-A0AB73KSJ9-F1
#
_cell.length_a   1.000
_cell.length_b   1.000
_cell.length_c   1.000
_cell.angle_alpha   90.00
_cell.angle_beta   90.00
_cell.angle_gamma   90.00
#
_symmetry.space_group_name_H-M   'P 1'
#
loop_
_entity.id
_entity.type
_entity.pdbx_description
1 polymer ?
#
loop_
_entity_poly.entity_id
_entity_poly.type
_entity_poly.pdbx_seq_one_letter_code
_entity_poly.pdbx_strand_id
1 'polypeptide(L)'
;MPAVFDGTKGWTRPAQRKGNIALAPLAGLVITATQAKDGYVLTAQDLGTGAVRWSTTPWWPFDSVRHELPQPEIVTTGGKEYIALSISGTPGEDPLTNGKPTVRIAVYPADASGSTVLPTRTIDIPAQETGDPLPAAHGGSLLVSFGEHQAVTAIDVATGKVTPYTSDEIRKAPDQNLCRGCSNGTPVGVTPRGPLVQGGGGHFWVPGAWYDSSHVPPGAYVTGGGDLAQLTAVGDLVIAGWPTRNEGREETGQRVWAVHDASTGTVKASVTCETAVSSPGGTRPEGVHPVLSPNQRYLVDGVLAFDLSTGKGHCASGTTDKEAVFTAIDSDGTAYGHTGAGDAAIPVSLSIPTQTITLLPPDTKVPTVILKDQAVYLGGDGGAYSVVVYPRR
;
A
#
# COMPACT_ATOMS: atom_id res chain seq x y z
N MET A 1 11.92 -17.87 -13.26
CA MET A 1 10.81 -16.90 -13.46
C MET A 1 9.63 -17.64 -14.06
N PRO A 2 8.38 -17.15 -13.91
CA PRO A 2 7.21 -17.78 -14.51
C PRO A 2 7.36 -17.91 -16.03
N ALA A 3 6.85 -19.02 -16.60
CA ALA A 3 7.04 -19.36 -18.00
C ALA A 3 6.41 -18.35 -18.99
N VAL A 4 5.44 -17.54 -18.54
CA VAL A 4 4.78 -16.49 -19.33
C VAL A 4 5.69 -15.30 -19.62
N PHE A 5 6.81 -15.14 -18.89
CA PHE A 5 7.79 -14.08 -19.11
C PHE A 5 9.04 -14.60 -19.83
N ASP A 6 9.65 -13.74 -20.64
CA ASP A 6 10.85 -14.03 -21.42
C ASP A 6 12.11 -13.56 -20.67
N GLY A 7 12.74 -14.51 -19.98
CA GLY A 7 13.97 -14.28 -19.22
C GLY A 7 15.22 -13.97 -20.02
N THR A 8 15.14 -14.11 -21.34
CA THR A 8 16.26 -13.83 -22.26
C THR A 8 16.22 -12.41 -22.82
N LYS A 9 15.13 -11.68 -22.55
CA LYS A 9 14.90 -10.30 -22.99
C LYS A 9 14.77 -9.36 -21.79
N GLY A 10 14.66 -8.07 -22.07
CA GLY A 10 14.44 -7.05 -21.05
C GLY A 10 15.69 -6.27 -20.71
N TRP A 11 15.70 -5.64 -19.53
CA TRP A 11 16.79 -4.78 -19.11
C TRP A 11 17.01 -4.88 -17.60
N THR A 12 18.24 -4.55 -17.20
CA THR A 12 18.67 -4.56 -15.80
C THR A 12 19.31 -3.23 -15.44
N ARG A 13 18.88 -2.67 -14.32
CA ARG A 13 19.64 -1.65 -13.61
C ARG A 13 20.47 -2.32 -12.52
N PRO A 14 21.81 -2.20 -12.57
CA PRO A 14 22.67 -2.78 -11.54
C PRO A 14 22.46 -2.10 -10.20
N ALA A 15 22.76 -2.83 -9.13
CA ALA A 15 22.58 -2.37 -7.77
C ALA A 15 23.39 -1.09 -7.49
N GLN A 16 22.73 0.00 -7.08
CA GLN A 16 23.39 1.24 -6.70
C GLN A 16 23.39 1.42 -5.18
N ARG A 17 24.58 1.73 -4.61
CA ARG A 17 24.81 1.86 -3.16
C ARG A 17 24.08 3.03 -2.48
N LYS A 18 23.47 3.94 -3.25
CA LYS A 18 22.75 5.12 -2.76
C LYS A 18 21.58 5.42 -3.70
N GLY A 19 20.40 4.92 -3.37
CA GLY A 19 19.21 5.12 -4.17
C GLY A 19 17.99 4.57 -3.46
N ASN A 20 16.95 5.39 -3.36
CA ASN A 20 15.62 4.93 -2.98
C ASN A 20 14.81 4.71 -4.25
N ILE A 21 14.13 3.57 -4.33
CA ILE A 21 13.37 3.15 -5.50
C ILE A 21 11.90 3.11 -5.13
N ALA A 22 11.06 3.57 -6.05
CA ALA A 22 9.63 3.35 -6.01
C ALA A 22 9.15 2.93 -7.40
N LEU A 23 8.05 2.18 -7.44
CA LEU A 23 7.42 1.74 -8.68
C LEU A 23 6.11 2.47 -8.83
N ALA A 24 5.87 3.03 -10.02
CA ALA A 24 4.61 3.63 -10.44
C ALA A 24 4.01 2.76 -11.56
N PRO A 25 3.29 1.67 -11.21
CA PRO A 25 2.87 0.66 -12.18
C PRO A 25 1.89 1.19 -13.23
N LEU A 26 0.97 2.11 -12.87
CA LEU A 26 0.00 2.64 -13.82
C LEU A 26 0.67 3.53 -14.87
N ALA A 27 1.69 4.29 -14.49
CA ALA A 27 2.50 5.09 -15.40
C ALA A 27 3.57 4.26 -16.13
N GLY A 28 3.82 3.03 -15.69
CA GLY A 28 4.87 2.17 -16.20
C GLY A 28 6.27 2.75 -15.93
N LEU A 29 6.53 3.19 -14.69
CA LEU A 29 7.78 3.84 -14.31
C LEU A 29 8.48 3.22 -13.09
N VAL A 30 9.80 3.21 -13.15
CA VAL A 30 10.69 3.12 -11.98
C VAL A 30 11.11 4.53 -11.63
N ILE A 31 10.89 4.92 -10.39
CA ILE A 31 11.37 6.19 -9.85
C ILE A 31 12.59 5.91 -9.00
N THR A 32 13.64 6.70 -9.16
CA THR A 32 14.80 6.65 -8.28
C THR A 32 15.14 8.03 -7.78
N ALA A 33 15.27 8.17 -6.46
CA ALA A 33 15.89 9.33 -5.85
C ALA A 33 17.40 9.12 -5.75
N THR A 34 18.18 10.11 -6.16
CA THR A 34 19.63 10.15 -5.95
C THR A 34 20.04 11.50 -5.35
N GLN A 35 21.18 11.51 -4.67
CA GLN A 35 21.78 12.74 -4.18
C GLN A 35 22.71 13.32 -5.26
N ALA A 36 22.43 14.56 -5.66
CA ALA A 36 23.33 15.39 -6.46
C ALA A 36 24.01 16.45 -5.57
N LYS A 37 24.92 17.23 -6.15
CA LYS A 37 25.66 18.29 -5.44
C LYS A 37 24.73 19.33 -4.82
N ASP A 38 23.66 19.68 -5.52
CA ASP A 38 22.79 20.81 -5.22
C ASP A 38 21.34 20.41 -4.90
N GLY A 39 21.06 19.11 -4.72
CA GLY A 39 19.69 18.64 -4.47
C GLY A 39 19.53 17.14 -4.56
N TYR A 40 18.34 16.68 -4.19
CA TYR A 40 17.87 15.36 -4.57
C TYR A 40 17.32 15.42 -5.99
N VAL A 41 17.65 14.44 -6.81
CA VAL A 41 17.15 14.32 -8.18
C VAL A 41 16.29 13.07 -8.27
N LEU A 42 15.05 13.23 -8.74
CA LEU A 42 14.24 12.10 -9.15
C LEU A 42 14.52 11.81 -10.62
N THR A 43 14.74 10.53 -10.93
CA THR A 43 14.80 10.02 -12.30
C THR A 43 13.69 9.02 -12.49
N ALA A 44 12.85 9.24 -13.49
CA ALA A 44 11.82 8.30 -13.91
C ALA A 44 12.25 7.57 -15.17
N GLN A 45 12.36 6.25 -15.06
CA GLN A 45 12.68 5.37 -16.16
C GLN A 45 11.46 4.58 -16.58
N ASP A 46 11.28 4.45 -17.88
CA ASP A 46 10.29 3.56 -18.48
C ASP A 46 10.53 2.12 -18.02
N LEU A 47 9.51 1.50 -17.43
CA LEU A 47 9.62 0.13 -16.93
C LEU A 47 9.92 -0.87 -18.04
N GLY A 48 9.50 -0.63 -19.27
CA GLY A 48 9.70 -1.59 -20.36
C GLY A 48 11.05 -1.54 -21.04
N THR A 49 11.64 -0.36 -21.12
CA THR A 49 12.82 -0.07 -21.93
C THR A 49 14.01 0.37 -21.10
N GLY A 50 13.80 0.80 -19.86
CA GLY A 50 14.82 1.42 -19.01
C GLY A 50 15.21 2.84 -19.44
N ALA A 51 14.60 3.35 -20.51
CA ALA A 51 14.86 4.71 -21.00
C ALA A 51 14.38 5.75 -19.98
N VAL A 52 15.19 6.77 -19.74
CA VAL A 52 14.78 7.90 -18.90
C VAL A 52 13.66 8.64 -19.62
N ARG A 53 12.46 8.69 -19.02
CA ARG A 53 11.35 9.50 -19.51
C ARG A 53 11.45 10.94 -19.03
N TRP A 54 11.85 11.11 -17.76
CA TRP A 54 12.09 12.41 -17.18
C TRP A 54 13.03 12.39 -15.98
N SER A 55 13.58 13.56 -15.68
CA SER A 55 14.32 13.84 -14.45
C SER A 55 13.97 15.21 -13.90
N THR A 56 14.11 15.39 -12.60
CA THR A 56 13.84 16.68 -11.96
C THR A 56 15.07 17.57 -11.99
N THR A 57 14.85 18.89 -11.83
CA THR A 57 15.92 19.72 -11.27
C THR A 57 16.25 19.25 -9.85
N PRO A 58 17.50 19.41 -9.37
CA PRO A 58 17.83 19.13 -7.99
C PRO A 58 16.88 19.90 -7.06
N TRP A 59 16.26 19.19 -6.11
CA TRP A 59 15.32 19.77 -5.15
C TRP A 59 15.89 19.64 -3.75
N TRP A 60 16.03 20.77 -3.08
CA TRP A 60 16.66 20.88 -1.77
C TRP A 60 15.92 21.91 -0.91
N PRO A 61 14.94 21.49 -0.08
CA PRO A 61 14.10 22.44 0.61
C PRO A 61 14.73 23.08 1.86
N PHE A 62 15.66 22.40 2.54
CA PHE A 62 16.21 22.81 3.84
C PHE A 62 17.71 22.52 3.95
N ASP A 63 18.52 23.50 4.32
CA ASP A 63 19.98 23.33 4.43
C ASP A 63 20.43 22.33 5.50
N SER A 64 19.62 22.10 6.55
CA SER A 64 19.93 21.22 7.67
C SER A 64 19.89 19.74 7.37
N VAL A 65 19.22 19.32 6.29
CA VAL A 65 18.98 17.89 6.02
C VAL A 65 19.71 17.47 4.76
N ARG A 66 21.03 17.23 4.91
CA ARG A 66 21.95 16.92 3.80
C ARG A 66 22.40 15.49 3.60
N HIS A 67 22.04 14.60 4.50
CA HIS A 67 22.67 13.28 4.56
C HIS A 67 21.70 12.11 4.42
N GLU A 68 20.39 12.37 4.46
CA GLU A 68 19.36 11.35 4.32
C GLU A 68 18.73 11.43 2.93
N LEU A 69 18.69 10.31 2.22
CA LEU A 69 18.08 10.24 0.90
C LEU A 69 16.56 10.05 1.09
N PRO A 70 15.71 10.95 0.58
CA PRO A 70 14.27 10.80 0.75
C PRO A 70 13.73 9.62 -0.06
N GLN A 71 12.79 8.88 0.51
CA GLN A 71 12.08 7.79 -0.18
C GLN A 71 10.95 8.40 -1.02
N PRO A 72 10.90 8.15 -2.35
CA PRO A 72 9.74 8.53 -3.15
C PRO A 72 8.53 7.70 -2.76
N GLU A 73 7.40 8.36 -2.52
CA GLU A 73 6.10 7.74 -2.27
C GLU A 73 5.24 7.84 -3.54
N ILE A 74 4.52 6.76 -3.86
CA ILE A 74 3.66 6.69 -5.04
C ILE A 74 2.22 6.72 -4.60
N VAL A 75 1.50 7.75 -5.04
CA VAL A 75 0.09 7.95 -4.68
C VAL A 75 -0.75 7.84 -5.94
N THR A 76 -1.69 6.89 -5.93
CA THR A 76 -2.65 6.70 -7.01
C THR A 76 -3.99 7.34 -6.66
N THR A 77 -4.41 8.36 -7.38
CA THR A 77 -5.71 9.01 -7.17
C THR A 77 -6.31 9.49 -8.48
N GLY A 78 -7.63 9.28 -8.64
CA GLY A 78 -8.34 9.64 -9.88
C GLY A 78 -7.80 8.95 -11.13
N GLY A 79 -7.30 7.70 -11.00
CA GLY A 79 -6.71 6.94 -12.10
C GLY A 79 -5.35 7.46 -12.59
N LYS A 80 -4.69 8.30 -11.80
CA LYS A 80 -3.35 8.85 -12.08
C LYS A 80 -2.41 8.57 -10.93
N GLU A 81 -1.12 8.45 -11.25
CA GLU A 81 -0.05 8.34 -10.26
C GLU A 81 0.69 9.67 -10.10
N TYR A 82 1.03 9.97 -8.86
CA TYR A 82 1.88 11.07 -8.46
C TYR A 82 3.05 10.55 -7.64
N ILE A 83 4.19 11.20 -7.78
CA ILE A 83 5.38 10.94 -6.99
C ILE A 83 5.49 12.06 -5.95
N ALA A 84 5.44 11.70 -4.68
CA ALA A 84 5.68 12.61 -3.59
C ALA A 84 7.08 12.39 -3.02
N LEU A 85 7.82 13.48 -2.81
CA LEU A 85 9.10 13.47 -2.13
C LEU A 85 9.00 14.36 -0.90
N SER A 86 9.13 13.77 0.28
CA SER A 86 8.96 14.45 1.57
C SER A 86 10.30 14.63 2.27
N ILE A 87 10.54 15.80 2.85
CA ILE A 87 11.72 16.10 3.65
C ILE A 87 11.27 16.91 4.87
N SER A 88 11.73 16.54 6.08
CA SER A 88 11.54 17.31 7.31
C SER A 88 12.70 18.27 7.51
N GLY A 89 12.47 19.46 8.04
CA GLY A 89 13.51 20.43 8.36
C GLY A 89 12.94 21.74 8.88
N THR A 90 13.81 22.72 9.11
CA THR A 90 13.40 24.03 9.64
C THR A 90 13.61 25.11 8.58
N PRO A 91 12.54 25.74 8.06
CA PRO A 91 12.69 26.83 7.09
C PRO A 91 13.44 28.01 7.71
N GLY A 92 14.43 28.53 6.98
CA GLY A 92 15.16 29.73 7.37
C GLY A 92 15.97 29.56 8.65
N GLU A 93 16.52 28.37 8.91
CA GLU A 93 17.39 28.08 10.05
C GLU A 93 18.68 28.91 9.98
N ASP A 94 18.63 30.11 10.54
CA ASP A 94 19.78 30.95 10.84
C ASP A 94 19.85 31.17 12.37
N PRO A 95 21.00 31.53 12.96
CA PRO A 95 21.13 31.69 14.41
C PRO A 95 20.25 32.79 15.03
N LEU A 96 19.53 33.57 14.23
CA LEU A 96 18.72 34.73 14.60
C LEU A 96 17.22 34.49 14.38
N THR A 97 16.81 33.40 13.74
CA THR A 97 15.41 33.05 13.43
C THR A 97 14.96 31.78 14.16
N ASN A 98 13.88 31.90 14.93
CA ASN A 98 13.16 30.76 15.50
C ASN A 98 12.25 30.11 14.44
N GLY A 99 12.84 29.49 13.42
CA GLY A 99 12.10 28.72 12.42
C GLY A 99 11.33 27.58 13.09
N LYS A 100 10.13 27.26 12.59
CA LYS A 100 9.32 26.14 13.09
C LYS A 100 9.59 24.88 12.27
N PRO A 101 9.73 23.70 12.91
CA PRO A 101 9.84 22.44 12.18
C PRO A 101 8.72 22.28 11.15
N THR A 102 9.08 21.84 9.95
CA THR A 102 8.19 21.73 8.80
C THR A 102 8.55 20.50 7.99
N VAL A 103 7.55 19.72 7.58
CA VAL A 103 7.75 18.76 6.49
C VAL A 103 7.32 19.44 5.19
N ARG A 104 8.22 19.46 4.21
CA ARG A 104 7.96 19.96 2.87
C ARG A 104 7.88 18.79 1.89
N ILE A 105 6.83 18.78 1.08
CA ILE A 105 6.51 17.74 0.12
C ILE A 105 6.54 18.34 -1.29
N ALA A 106 7.34 17.80 -2.19
CA ALA A 106 7.27 18.09 -3.61
C ALA A 106 6.47 17.00 -4.33
N VAL A 107 5.51 17.42 -5.16
CA VAL A 107 4.63 16.51 -5.91
C VAL A 107 4.90 16.63 -7.40
N TYR A 108 5.29 15.51 -8.01
CA TYR A 108 5.56 15.38 -9.44
C TYR A 108 4.50 14.47 -10.08
N PRO A 109 3.92 14.84 -11.22
CA PRO A 109 3.01 13.96 -11.93
C PRO A 109 3.81 12.85 -12.63
N ALA A 110 3.32 11.61 -12.58
CA ALA A 110 4.06 10.49 -13.18
C ALA A 110 4.17 10.61 -14.71
N ASP A 111 3.19 11.23 -15.36
CA ASP A 111 3.14 11.48 -16.81
C ASP A 111 3.97 12.69 -17.28
N ALA A 112 4.86 13.23 -16.43
CA ALA A 112 5.79 14.28 -16.81
C ALA A 112 6.72 13.85 -17.97
N SER A 113 7.41 14.83 -18.56
CA SER A 113 8.43 14.60 -19.58
C SER A 113 9.55 15.65 -19.52
N GLY A 114 10.75 15.28 -19.98
CA GLY A 114 11.90 16.18 -20.06
C GLY A 114 12.89 16.05 -18.88
N SER A 115 14.01 16.77 -18.96
CA SER A 115 15.15 16.59 -18.04
C SER A 115 15.20 17.55 -16.85
N THR A 116 14.24 18.47 -16.76
CA THR A 116 14.20 19.55 -15.76
C THR A 116 12.79 19.72 -15.17
N VAL A 117 12.14 18.59 -14.89
CA VAL A 117 10.77 18.60 -14.36
C VAL A 117 10.75 19.28 -12.99
N LEU A 118 9.88 20.28 -12.87
CA LEU A 118 9.59 20.96 -11.61
C LEU A 118 8.40 20.28 -10.92
N PRO A 119 8.32 20.37 -9.58
CA PRO A 119 7.15 19.90 -8.87
C PRO A 119 5.93 20.72 -9.32
N THR A 120 4.83 20.04 -9.58
CA THR A 120 3.54 20.71 -9.85
C THR A 120 3.01 21.41 -8.61
N ARG A 121 3.40 20.92 -7.42
CA ARG A 121 3.03 21.48 -6.12
C ARG A 121 4.15 21.28 -5.12
N THR A 122 4.27 22.25 -4.24
CA THR A 122 5.04 22.14 -3.00
C THR A 122 4.09 22.38 -1.85
N ILE A 123 4.09 21.48 -0.88
CA ILE A 123 3.15 21.50 0.26
C ILE A 123 3.98 21.53 1.53
N ASP A 124 3.69 22.50 2.41
CA ASP A 124 4.32 22.61 3.72
C ASP A 124 3.30 22.20 4.79
N ILE A 125 3.69 21.27 5.65
CA ILE A 125 2.93 20.88 6.83
C ILE A 125 3.73 21.21 8.09
N PRO A 126 3.13 21.89 9.09
CA PRO A 126 3.78 22.11 10.36
C PRO A 126 4.14 20.77 11.01
N ALA A 127 5.40 20.59 11.38
CA ALA A 127 5.87 19.48 12.21
C ALA A 127 6.02 19.95 13.67
N GLN A 128 6.05 19.02 14.61
CA GLN A 128 6.35 19.34 16.01
C GLN A 128 7.85 19.40 16.23
N GLU A 129 8.59 18.46 15.64
CA GLU A 129 10.04 18.35 15.79
C GLU A 129 10.72 17.99 14.46
N THR A 130 12.00 18.34 14.35
CA THR A 130 12.82 17.88 13.21
C THR A 130 13.05 16.38 13.36
N GLY A 131 12.72 15.62 12.31
CA GLY A 131 12.78 14.15 12.36
C GLY A 131 11.45 13.47 12.70
N ASP A 132 10.36 14.23 12.82
CA ASP A 132 9.00 13.67 12.81
C ASP A 132 8.78 12.73 11.60
N PRO A 133 7.91 11.71 11.73
CA PRO A 133 7.60 10.79 10.65
C PRO A 133 7.22 11.53 9.36
N LEU A 134 7.74 11.04 8.23
CA LEU A 134 7.37 11.58 6.92
C LEU A 134 6.02 11.00 6.46
N PRO A 135 5.24 11.77 5.69
CA PRO A 135 4.02 11.27 5.08
C PRO A 135 4.30 10.07 4.16
N ALA A 136 3.55 8.98 4.36
CA ALA A 136 3.60 7.77 3.55
C ALA A 136 2.32 7.63 2.71
N ALA A 137 2.40 6.89 1.60
CA ALA A 137 1.21 6.60 0.80
C ALA A 137 0.27 5.63 1.52
N HIS A 138 -1.00 6.03 1.67
CA HIS A 138 -2.06 5.19 2.21
C HIS A 138 -3.30 5.30 1.32
N GLY A 139 -3.43 4.38 0.36
CA GLY A 139 -4.48 4.45 -0.66
C GLY A 139 -4.28 5.65 -1.59
N GLY A 140 -5.32 6.45 -1.77
CA GLY A 140 -5.32 7.60 -2.68
C GLY A 140 -4.78 8.93 -2.12
N SER A 141 -4.06 8.90 -0.99
CA SER A 141 -3.52 10.11 -0.35
C SER A 141 -2.25 9.80 0.43
N LEU A 142 -1.52 10.84 0.83
CA LEU A 142 -0.48 10.69 1.85
C LEU A 142 -1.10 10.85 3.23
N LEU A 143 -0.55 10.13 4.20
CA LEU A 143 -0.92 10.21 5.60
C LEU A 143 0.31 10.40 6.47
N VAL A 144 0.22 11.29 7.45
CA VAL A 144 1.22 11.45 8.51
C VAL A 144 0.52 11.66 9.84
N SER A 145 1.15 11.17 10.91
CA SER A 145 0.70 11.35 12.28
C SER A 145 1.81 12.04 13.08
N PHE A 146 1.48 13.18 13.69
CA PHE A 146 2.42 13.93 14.53
C PHE A 146 2.09 13.77 16.03
N GLY A 147 3.15 13.60 16.84
CA GLY A 147 3.11 13.65 18.30
C GLY A 147 2.29 12.57 19.01
N GLU A 148 2.30 12.62 20.35
CA GLU A 148 1.66 11.63 21.24
C GLU A 148 0.12 11.60 21.15
N HIS A 149 -0.51 12.63 20.59
CA HIS A 149 -1.96 12.72 20.46
C HIS A 149 -2.50 12.26 19.09
N GLN A 150 -1.63 11.79 18.19
CA GLN A 150 -2.01 11.28 16.87
C GLN A 150 -2.84 12.31 16.07
N ALA A 151 -2.38 13.56 15.98
CA ALA A 151 -2.97 14.50 15.04
C ALA A 151 -2.63 13.99 13.63
N VAL A 152 -3.65 13.53 12.91
CA VAL A 152 -3.48 12.92 11.60
C VAL A 152 -3.65 13.98 10.55
N THR A 153 -2.73 14.02 9.59
CA THR A 153 -2.85 14.93 8.45
C THR A 153 -2.91 14.11 7.18
N ALA A 154 -4.04 14.21 6.47
CA ALA A 154 -4.18 13.66 5.13
C ALA A 154 -3.78 14.74 4.11
N ILE A 155 -2.97 14.38 3.12
CA ILE A 155 -2.59 15.25 2.01
C ILE A 155 -3.10 14.68 0.70
N ASP A 156 -3.97 15.44 0.04
CA ASP A 156 -4.38 15.19 -1.33
C ASP A 156 -3.29 15.74 -2.27
N VAL A 157 -2.52 14.84 -2.87
CA VAL A 157 -1.43 15.19 -3.80
C VAL A 157 -1.91 15.83 -5.10
N ALA A 158 -3.14 15.54 -5.52
CA ALA A 158 -3.71 16.04 -6.76
C ALA A 158 -4.19 17.49 -6.62
N THR A 159 -4.65 17.89 -5.44
CA THR A 159 -5.13 19.26 -5.19
C THR A 159 -4.15 20.10 -4.38
N GLY A 160 -3.27 19.47 -3.59
CA GLY A 160 -2.44 20.12 -2.59
C GLY A 160 -3.18 20.39 -1.27
N LYS A 161 -4.42 19.91 -1.13
CA LYS A 161 -5.22 20.13 0.07
C LYS A 161 -4.65 19.34 1.24
N VAL A 162 -4.36 20.05 2.33
CA VAL A 162 -3.96 19.49 3.62
C VAL A 162 -5.17 19.47 4.54
N THR A 163 -5.53 18.31 5.05
CA THR A 163 -6.67 18.15 5.97
C THR A 163 -6.18 17.57 7.29
N PRO A 164 -6.01 18.40 8.33
CA PRO A 164 -5.75 17.91 9.67
C PRO A 164 -7.03 17.31 10.25
N TYR A 165 -6.87 16.23 11.00
CA TYR A 165 -7.90 15.59 11.80
C TYR A 165 -7.43 15.59 13.25
N THR A 166 -8.26 16.19 14.10
CA THR A 166 -8.10 16.12 15.55
C THR A 166 -8.39 14.71 16.04
N SER A 167 -7.82 14.33 17.18
CA SER A 167 -8.11 13.04 17.83
C SER A 167 -9.63 12.88 18.08
N ASP A 168 -10.34 13.96 18.38
CA ASP A 168 -11.79 13.95 18.56
C ASP A 168 -12.55 13.69 17.26
N GLU A 169 -12.09 14.19 16.12
CA GLU A 169 -12.68 13.88 14.82
C GLU A 169 -12.44 12.43 14.41
N ILE A 170 -11.25 11.90 14.67
CA ILE A 170 -10.91 10.49 14.42
C ILE A 170 -11.81 9.57 15.27
N ARG A 171 -12.00 9.91 16.55
CA ARG A 171 -12.84 9.16 17.50
C ARG A 171 -14.35 9.30 17.28
N LYS A 172 -14.81 10.22 16.42
CA LYS A 172 -16.24 10.36 16.09
C LYS A 172 -16.67 9.19 15.20
N ALA A 173 -17.06 8.10 15.84
CA ALA A 173 -17.81 7.06 15.16
C ALA A 173 -19.17 7.58 14.69
N PRO A 174 -19.69 7.10 13.54
CA PRO A 174 -20.98 7.53 13.01
C PRO A 174 -22.15 7.31 13.98
N ASP A 175 -22.08 6.27 14.82
CA ASP A 175 -23.05 6.00 15.88
C ASP A 175 -22.37 5.47 17.16
N GLN A 176 -22.29 6.32 18.19
CA GLN A 176 -21.69 5.97 19.49
C GLN A 176 -22.51 4.93 20.28
N ASN A 177 -23.81 4.78 19.98
CA ASN A 177 -24.64 3.76 20.63
C ASN A 177 -24.37 2.37 20.07
N LEU A 178 -23.98 2.28 18.79
CA LEU A 178 -23.60 1.04 18.12
C LEU A 178 -22.13 0.68 18.32
N CYS A 179 -21.30 1.61 18.79
CA CYS A 179 -19.88 1.39 18.99
C CYS A 179 -19.41 1.76 20.40
N ARG A 180 -19.61 0.83 21.34
CA ARG A 180 -19.13 0.99 22.73
C ARG A 180 -17.59 1.06 22.85
N GLY A 181 -16.84 0.67 21.81
CA GLY A 181 -15.37 0.68 21.75
C GLY A 181 -14.74 1.80 20.91
N CYS A 182 -15.53 2.69 20.32
CA CYS A 182 -15.04 3.68 19.37
C CYS A 182 -14.33 4.90 20.00
N SER A 183 -14.23 4.95 21.33
CA SER A 183 -13.48 6.01 22.02
C SER A 183 -11.97 5.93 21.80
N ASN A 184 -11.46 4.78 21.35
CA ASN A 184 -10.04 4.52 21.11
C ASN A 184 -9.84 4.12 19.65
N GLY A 185 -9.79 5.10 18.75
CA GLY A 185 -9.57 4.91 17.32
C GLY A 185 -8.15 5.30 16.90
N THR A 186 -7.52 4.46 16.09
CA THR A 186 -6.23 4.70 15.44
C THR A 186 -6.44 4.80 13.92
N PRO A 187 -5.94 5.85 13.26
CA PRO A 187 -5.91 5.94 11.80
C PRO A 187 -5.04 4.82 11.19
N VAL A 188 -5.53 4.13 10.19
CA VAL A 188 -4.75 3.10 9.46
C VAL A 188 -4.69 3.35 7.94
N GLY A 189 -5.40 4.36 7.47
CA GLY A 189 -5.33 4.81 6.08
C GLY A 189 -6.22 6.02 5.81
N VAL A 190 -6.35 6.39 4.53
CA VAL A 190 -7.22 7.48 4.09
C VAL A 190 -8.12 6.97 2.97
N THR A 191 -9.39 7.33 3.05
CA THR A 191 -10.40 7.11 2.01
C THR A 191 -10.76 8.44 1.36
N PRO A 192 -11.45 8.45 0.20
CA PRO A 192 -12.01 9.68 -0.38
C PRO A 192 -12.98 10.44 0.56
N ARG A 193 -13.43 9.82 1.66
CA ARG A 193 -14.38 10.38 2.62
C ARG A 193 -13.75 10.73 3.97
N GLY A 194 -12.44 10.58 4.13
CA GLY A 194 -11.73 10.86 5.38
C GLY A 194 -10.85 9.69 5.86
N PRO A 195 -10.27 9.79 7.06
CA PRO A 195 -9.41 8.74 7.60
C PRO A 195 -10.17 7.44 7.79
N LEU A 196 -9.53 6.32 7.44
CA LEU A 196 -9.96 4.99 7.83
C LEU A 196 -9.45 4.73 9.24
N VAL A 197 -10.36 4.51 10.18
CA VAL A 197 -10.06 4.40 11.60
C VAL A 197 -10.34 2.99 12.08
N GLN A 198 -9.33 2.36 12.69
CA GLN A 198 -9.49 1.12 13.44
C GLN A 198 -9.72 1.48 14.91
N GLY A 199 -10.82 1.03 15.51
CA GLY A 199 -11.10 1.23 16.92
C GLY A 199 -11.11 -0.04 17.76
N GLY A 200 -11.32 0.17 19.06
CA GLY A 200 -11.37 -0.90 20.05
C GLY A 200 -12.51 -1.89 19.83
N GLY A 201 -12.30 -3.13 20.27
CA GLY A 201 -13.30 -4.21 20.17
C GLY A 201 -13.53 -4.74 18.76
N GLY A 202 -12.61 -4.43 17.84
CA GLY A 202 -12.72 -4.88 16.46
C GLY A 202 -13.75 -4.10 15.67
N HIS A 203 -13.83 -2.80 15.88
CA HIS A 203 -14.64 -1.90 15.07
C HIS A 203 -13.77 -1.07 14.14
N PHE A 204 -14.33 -0.65 13.02
CA PHE A 204 -13.69 0.34 12.17
C PHE A 204 -14.70 1.20 11.43
N TRP A 205 -14.28 2.41 11.07
CA TRP A 205 -15.16 3.40 10.44
C TRP A 205 -14.39 4.38 9.58
N VAL A 206 -15.15 5.10 8.77
CA VAL A 206 -14.74 6.39 8.20
C VAL A 206 -15.64 7.46 8.82
N PRO A 207 -15.09 8.41 9.60
CA PRO A 207 -15.89 9.41 10.31
C PRO A 207 -16.86 10.15 9.39
N GLY A 208 -18.15 10.16 9.76
CA GLY A 208 -19.21 10.82 8.99
C GLY A 208 -19.54 10.19 7.63
N ALA A 209 -19.04 8.98 7.33
CA ALA A 209 -19.32 8.30 6.07
C ALA A 209 -19.96 6.91 6.29
N TRP A 210 -19.21 5.95 6.82
CA TRP A 210 -19.72 4.59 7.00
C TRP A 210 -19.00 3.84 8.13
N TYR A 211 -19.62 2.74 8.55
CA TYR A 211 -19.24 1.96 9.73
C TYR A 211 -19.32 0.47 9.42
N ASP A 212 -18.42 -0.33 10.01
CA ASP A 212 -18.33 -1.78 9.81
C ASP A 212 -19.67 -2.51 10.02
N SER A 213 -20.40 -2.15 11.09
CA SER A 213 -21.59 -2.86 11.53
C SER A 213 -22.80 -2.62 10.63
N SER A 214 -22.76 -1.57 9.78
CA SER A 214 -23.77 -1.32 8.75
C SER A 214 -23.39 -1.89 7.38
N HIS A 215 -22.19 -2.44 7.24
CA HIS A 215 -21.62 -2.93 5.98
C HIS A 215 -21.06 -4.35 6.12
N VAL A 216 -21.80 -5.21 6.80
CA VAL A 216 -21.38 -6.57 7.13
C VAL A 216 -21.44 -7.45 5.88
N PRO A 217 -20.37 -8.18 5.52
CA PRO A 217 -20.42 -9.07 4.37
C PRO A 217 -21.32 -10.30 4.63
N PRO A 218 -21.87 -10.93 3.57
CA PRO A 218 -22.67 -12.14 3.72
C PRO A 218 -21.94 -13.24 4.50
N GLY A 219 -22.62 -13.87 5.44
CA GLY A 219 -22.06 -14.94 6.28
C GLY A 219 -21.22 -14.46 7.48
N ALA A 220 -20.94 -13.15 7.58
CA ALA A 220 -20.28 -12.58 8.74
C ALA A 220 -21.26 -12.24 9.86
N TYR A 221 -20.71 -12.11 11.06
CA TYR A 221 -21.44 -11.65 12.24
C TYR A 221 -20.79 -10.39 12.80
N VAL A 222 -21.61 -9.43 13.25
CA VAL A 222 -21.16 -8.23 13.94
C VAL A 222 -20.89 -8.57 15.39
N THR A 223 -19.62 -8.65 15.80
CA THR A 223 -19.29 -8.58 17.23
C THR A 223 -18.91 -7.15 17.57
N GLY A 224 -19.43 -6.66 18.69
CA GLY A 224 -18.69 -5.70 19.50
C GLY A 224 -17.82 -6.49 20.45
N GLY A 225 -16.55 -6.70 20.12
CA GLY A 225 -15.58 -7.34 21.02
C GLY A 225 -14.72 -8.48 20.44
N GLY A 226 -14.56 -8.60 19.11
CA GLY A 226 -13.62 -9.56 18.53
C GLY A 226 -12.31 -8.91 18.10
N ASP A 227 -11.20 -9.67 18.08
CA ASP A 227 -10.00 -9.25 17.35
C ASP A 227 -10.37 -9.14 15.86
N LEU A 228 -10.36 -7.93 15.31
CA LEU A 228 -10.30 -7.78 13.86
C LEU A 228 -8.90 -8.13 13.41
N ALA A 229 -8.82 -9.14 12.56
CA ALA A 229 -7.65 -9.37 11.74
C ALA A 229 -7.61 -8.23 10.69
N GLN A 230 -6.56 -7.42 10.76
CA GLN A 230 -6.02 -6.49 9.76
C GLN A 230 -7.01 -5.64 8.96
N LEU A 231 -6.95 -4.33 9.20
CA LEU A 231 -7.60 -3.31 8.38
C LEU A 231 -6.53 -2.66 7.48
N THR A 232 -6.74 -2.68 6.16
CA THR A 232 -5.81 -2.04 5.22
C THR A 232 -6.55 -1.38 4.07
N ALA A 233 -5.94 -0.35 3.49
CA ALA A 233 -6.47 0.37 2.34
C ALA A 233 -5.54 0.20 1.13
N VAL A 234 -6.12 0.04 -0.06
CA VAL A 234 -5.40 -0.09 -1.32
C VAL A 234 -6.20 0.56 -2.44
N GLY A 235 -5.62 1.59 -3.07
CA GLY A 235 -6.38 2.45 -3.99
C GLY A 235 -7.66 2.99 -3.34
N ASP A 236 -8.80 2.74 -3.98
CA ASP A 236 -10.14 3.11 -3.51
C ASP A 236 -10.86 1.96 -2.77
N LEU A 237 -10.10 0.99 -2.24
CA LEU A 237 -10.62 -0.20 -1.56
C LEU A 237 -10.14 -0.30 -0.12
N VAL A 238 -10.96 -0.94 0.71
CA VAL A 238 -10.65 -1.32 2.10
C VAL A 238 -10.80 -2.82 2.27
N ILE A 239 -9.83 -3.48 2.89
CA ILE A 239 -9.88 -4.90 3.21
C ILE A 239 -10.03 -5.05 4.72
N ALA A 240 -10.99 -5.87 5.15
CA ALA A 240 -11.24 -6.16 6.56
C ALA A 240 -11.78 -7.59 6.73
N GLY A 241 -11.68 -8.12 7.95
CA GLY A 241 -12.13 -9.48 8.27
C GLY A 241 -13.04 -9.54 9.48
N TRP A 242 -14.18 -10.23 9.39
CA TRP A 242 -15.17 -10.42 10.44
C TRP A 242 -15.17 -11.85 10.98
N PRO A 243 -15.57 -12.08 12.23
CA PRO A 243 -15.88 -13.43 12.70
C PRO A 243 -17.14 -13.99 12.03
N THR A 244 -17.24 -15.32 12.02
CA THR A 244 -18.48 -16.03 11.72
C THR A 244 -19.06 -16.66 12.98
N ARG A 245 -20.36 -16.96 12.98
CA ARG A 245 -21.04 -17.67 14.07
C ARG A 245 -21.94 -18.78 13.56
N ASN A 246 -22.09 -19.83 14.36
CA ASN A 246 -23.10 -20.87 14.11
C ASN A 246 -24.52 -20.37 14.49
N GLU A 247 -25.53 -21.20 14.23
CA GLU A 247 -26.93 -20.90 14.58
C GLU A 247 -27.14 -20.65 16.09
N GLY A 248 -26.28 -21.23 16.94
CA GLY A 248 -26.22 -21.02 18.39
C GLY A 248 -25.52 -19.74 18.83
N ARG A 249 -25.04 -18.92 17.89
CA ARG A 249 -24.27 -17.68 18.12
C ARG A 249 -22.90 -17.89 18.79
N GLU A 250 -22.35 -19.09 18.68
CA GLU A 250 -20.96 -19.39 19.05
C GLU A 250 -20.05 -19.10 17.86
N GLU A 251 -18.87 -18.56 18.12
CA GLU A 251 -17.86 -18.31 17.08
C GLU A 251 -17.30 -19.63 16.56
N THR A 252 -17.28 -19.80 15.24
CA THR A 252 -16.89 -21.07 14.61
C THR A 252 -15.37 -21.20 14.44
N GLY A 253 -14.61 -20.17 14.81
CA GLY A 253 -13.22 -19.98 14.41
C GLY A 253 -13.09 -19.35 13.01
N GLN A 254 -13.96 -19.69 12.06
CA GLN A 254 -13.87 -19.15 10.70
C GLN A 254 -14.09 -17.63 10.64
N ARG A 255 -13.50 -17.00 9.64
CA ARG A 255 -13.64 -15.56 9.37
C ARG A 255 -14.14 -15.29 7.97
N VAL A 256 -14.91 -14.22 7.81
CA VAL A 256 -15.23 -13.67 6.48
C VAL A 256 -14.33 -12.48 6.22
N TRP A 257 -13.54 -12.55 5.17
CA TRP A 257 -12.79 -11.42 4.64
C TRP A 257 -13.58 -10.75 3.54
N ALA A 258 -13.58 -9.42 3.52
CA ALA A 258 -14.26 -8.67 2.49
C ALA A 258 -13.45 -7.45 2.03
N VAL A 259 -13.64 -7.15 0.74
CA VAL A 259 -13.15 -5.95 0.08
C VAL A 259 -14.32 -4.99 -0.03
N HIS A 260 -14.14 -3.77 0.45
CA HIS A 260 -15.13 -2.71 0.47
C HIS A 260 -14.70 -1.58 -0.46
N ASP A 261 -15.68 -0.93 -1.07
CA ASP A 261 -15.52 0.39 -1.65
C ASP A 261 -15.18 1.39 -0.54
N ALA A 262 -14.03 2.06 -0.63
CA ALA A 262 -13.56 2.95 0.44
C ALA A 262 -14.49 4.15 0.66
N SER A 263 -15.23 4.58 -0.36
CA SER A 263 -16.11 5.74 -0.28
C SER A 263 -17.48 5.43 0.36
N THR A 264 -18.02 4.24 0.08
CA THR A 264 -19.39 3.87 0.47
C THR A 264 -19.45 2.79 1.55
N GLY A 265 -18.38 2.01 1.74
CA GLY A 265 -18.40 0.80 2.55
C GLY A 265 -19.05 -0.40 1.86
N THR A 266 -19.53 -0.26 0.62
CA THR A 266 -20.20 -1.36 -0.10
C THR A 266 -19.25 -2.53 -0.30
N VAL A 267 -19.67 -3.74 0.08
CA VAL A 267 -18.92 -4.98 -0.16
C VAL A 267 -18.82 -5.23 -1.66
N LYS A 268 -17.59 -5.32 -2.17
CA LYS A 268 -17.25 -5.62 -3.57
C LYS A 268 -16.96 -7.10 -3.79
N ALA A 269 -16.29 -7.74 -2.83
CA ALA A 269 -16.03 -9.16 -2.85
C ALA A 269 -15.87 -9.69 -1.42
N SER A 270 -16.14 -10.97 -1.20
CA SER A 270 -15.93 -11.60 0.11
C SER A 270 -15.59 -13.09 0.00
N VAL A 271 -14.99 -13.63 1.05
CA VAL A 271 -14.68 -15.04 1.20
C VAL A 271 -14.69 -15.46 2.67
N THR A 272 -15.18 -16.67 2.95
CA THR A 272 -15.02 -17.30 4.27
C THR A 272 -13.76 -18.14 4.27
N CYS A 273 -12.84 -17.86 5.19
CA CYS A 273 -11.62 -18.61 5.42
C CYS A 273 -11.71 -19.40 6.72
N GLU A 274 -11.17 -20.63 6.70
CA GLU A 274 -10.82 -21.34 7.93
C GLU A 274 -9.64 -20.64 8.61
N THR A 275 -9.66 -20.55 9.93
CA THR A 275 -8.54 -20.03 10.71
C THR A 275 -7.83 -21.17 11.43
N ALA A 276 -6.51 -21.22 11.39
CA ALA A 276 -5.76 -21.97 12.39
C ALA A 276 -5.79 -21.17 13.71
N VAL A 277 -5.94 -21.85 14.86
CA VAL A 277 -6.00 -21.21 16.19
C VAL A 277 -4.71 -20.43 16.53
N SER A 278 -3.58 -20.77 15.88
CA SER A 278 -2.28 -20.10 16.04
C SER A 278 -1.96 -19.03 14.99
N SER A 279 -2.79 -18.90 13.95
CA SER A 279 -2.65 -17.90 12.89
C SER A 279 -4.07 -17.65 12.37
N PRO A 280 -4.77 -16.62 12.88
CA PRO A 280 -6.13 -16.35 12.44
C PRO A 280 -6.08 -16.12 10.93
N GLY A 281 -6.55 -17.11 10.18
CA GLY A 281 -6.43 -17.21 8.72
C GLY A 281 -6.63 -15.85 8.07
N GLY A 282 -5.56 -15.31 7.48
CA GLY A 282 -5.53 -13.95 6.97
C GLY A 282 -4.70 -12.93 7.77
N THR A 283 -3.80 -13.33 8.67
CA THR A 283 -2.71 -12.43 9.06
C THR A 283 -1.70 -12.31 7.92
N ARG A 284 -1.76 -11.21 7.17
CA ARG A 284 -0.71 -10.76 6.25
C ARG A 284 0.63 -10.75 6.98
N PRO A 285 1.64 -11.48 6.48
CA PRO A 285 3.00 -11.38 7.02
C PRO A 285 3.50 -9.94 6.98
N GLU A 286 4.41 -9.59 7.89
CA GLU A 286 5.05 -8.28 7.89
C GLU A 286 5.74 -8.01 6.54
N GLY A 287 5.62 -6.78 6.03
CA GLY A 287 6.18 -6.37 4.73
C GLY A 287 5.43 -6.87 3.50
N VAL A 288 4.36 -7.66 3.66
CA VAL A 288 3.42 -7.95 2.58
C VAL A 288 2.37 -6.85 2.55
N HIS A 289 2.00 -6.39 1.36
CA HIS A 289 0.98 -5.37 1.16
C HIS A 289 -0.03 -5.86 0.11
N PRO A 290 -1.29 -5.39 0.17
CA PRO A 290 -2.29 -5.73 -0.84
C PRO A 290 -1.86 -5.22 -2.22
N VAL A 291 -2.08 -6.03 -3.24
CA VAL A 291 -1.73 -5.72 -4.63
C VAL A 291 -2.95 -5.89 -5.52
N LEU A 292 -3.21 -4.86 -6.33
CA LEU A 292 -4.19 -4.90 -7.41
C LEU A 292 -3.52 -5.31 -8.72
N SER A 293 -4.21 -6.16 -9.47
CA SER A 293 -3.85 -6.47 -10.86
C SER A 293 -3.86 -5.21 -11.73
N PRO A 294 -3.10 -5.15 -12.84
CA PRO A 294 -3.03 -3.96 -13.70
C PRO A 294 -4.38 -3.50 -14.26
N ASN A 295 -5.34 -4.42 -14.45
CA ASN A 295 -6.69 -4.11 -14.90
C ASN A 295 -7.68 -3.87 -13.75
N GLN A 296 -7.21 -3.79 -12.50
CA GLN A 296 -7.99 -3.53 -11.30
C GLN A 296 -9.10 -4.55 -11.02
N ARG A 297 -9.09 -5.72 -11.68
CA ARG A 297 -10.13 -6.74 -11.53
C ARG A 297 -9.86 -7.67 -10.35
N TYR A 298 -8.60 -8.03 -10.17
CA TYR A 298 -8.17 -8.96 -9.14
C TYR A 298 -7.33 -8.28 -8.09
N LEU A 299 -7.40 -8.78 -6.87
CA LEU A 299 -6.68 -8.29 -5.71
C LEU A 299 -6.12 -9.46 -4.91
N VAL A 300 -4.90 -9.35 -4.42
CA VAL A 300 -4.33 -10.26 -3.43
C VAL A 300 -3.90 -9.51 -2.19
N ASP A 301 -4.06 -10.12 -1.03
CA ASP A 301 -3.54 -9.63 0.24
C ASP A 301 -3.02 -10.81 1.06
N GLY A 302 -1.73 -11.10 0.88
CA GLY A 302 -1.09 -12.29 1.42
C GLY A 302 -1.78 -13.57 0.96
N VAL A 303 -2.55 -14.20 1.85
CA VAL A 303 -3.19 -15.51 1.63
C VAL A 303 -4.58 -15.38 0.99
N LEU A 304 -5.07 -14.15 0.88
CA LEU A 304 -6.37 -13.82 0.32
C LEU A 304 -6.22 -13.46 -1.15
N ALA A 305 -7.16 -13.91 -1.97
CA ALA A 305 -7.25 -13.55 -3.37
C ALA A 305 -8.70 -13.29 -3.78
N PHE A 306 -8.97 -12.21 -4.50
CA PHE A 306 -10.33 -11.78 -4.86
C PHE A 306 -10.45 -11.51 -6.36
N ASP A 307 -11.58 -11.92 -6.93
CA ASP A 307 -12.08 -11.43 -8.22
C ASP A 307 -13.21 -10.42 -7.95
N LEU A 308 -12.88 -9.13 -8.09
CA LEU A 308 -13.78 -8.02 -7.80
C LEU A 308 -14.93 -7.92 -8.81
N SER A 309 -14.81 -8.56 -9.99
CA SER A 309 -15.88 -8.57 -10.99
C SER A 309 -16.96 -9.60 -10.68
N THR A 310 -16.59 -10.73 -10.09
CA THR A 310 -17.54 -11.79 -9.70
C THR A 310 -17.98 -11.67 -8.24
N GLY A 311 -17.30 -10.83 -7.45
CA GLY A 311 -17.54 -10.62 -6.03
C GLY A 311 -17.09 -11.79 -5.15
N LYS A 312 -16.25 -12.69 -5.67
CA LYS A 312 -15.80 -13.89 -4.97
C LYS A 312 -14.35 -13.75 -4.54
N GLY A 313 -14.03 -14.25 -3.36
CA GLY A 313 -12.64 -14.48 -2.95
C GLY A 313 -12.31 -15.96 -2.76
N HIS A 314 -11.03 -16.20 -2.48
CA HIS A 314 -10.43 -17.49 -2.22
C HIS A 314 -9.36 -17.34 -1.14
N CYS A 315 -9.25 -18.36 -0.28
CA CYS A 315 -8.24 -18.43 0.77
C CYS A 315 -7.24 -19.51 0.41
N ALA A 316 -5.97 -19.16 0.33
CA ALA A 316 -4.90 -20.11 0.03
C ALA A 316 -4.34 -20.81 1.29
N SER A 317 -4.95 -20.57 2.45
CA SER A 317 -4.69 -21.31 3.67
C SER A 317 -5.31 -22.71 3.56
N GLY A 318 -4.51 -23.77 3.74
CA GLY A 318 -4.99 -25.16 3.79
C GLY A 318 -5.06 -25.93 2.47
N THR A 319 -4.73 -25.30 1.33
CA THR A 319 -4.68 -25.96 0.01
C THR A 319 -3.40 -26.73 -0.26
N THR A 320 -2.37 -26.50 0.56
CA THR A 320 -1.05 -27.17 0.53
C THR A 320 -0.60 -27.44 1.96
N ASP A 321 0.36 -28.35 2.16
CA ASP A 321 0.93 -28.66 3.50
C ASP A 321 1.50 -27.41 4.24
N LYS A 322 1.73 -26.32 3.50
CA LYS A 322 2.15 -25.01 3.98
C LYS A 322 1.26 -23.92 3.40
N GLU A 323 1.03 -22.84 4.13
CA GLU A 323 0.27 -21.67 3.66
C GLU A 323 1.02 -20.92 2.54
N ALA A 324 0.27 -20.51 1.50
CA ALA A 324 0.79 -19.75 0.35
C ALA A 324 0.46 -18.27 0.49
N VAL A 325 1.49 -17.42 0.35
CA VAL A 325 1.40 -15.95 0.45
C VAL A 325 1.72 -15.35 -0.91
N PHE A 326 0.77 -14.63 -1.49
CA PHE A 326 0.87 -13.97 -2.79
C PHE A 326 1.22 -12.49 -2.64
N THR A 327 2.15 -12.04 -3.48
CA THR A 327 2.73 -10.68 -3.43
C THR A 327 2.68 -9.98 -4.78
N ALA A 328 2.29 -10.67 -5.86
CA ALA A 328 2.13 -10.09 -7.18
C ALA A 328 0.97 -10.76 -7.91
N ILE A 329 0.31 -10.02 -8.81
CA ILE A 329 -0.82 -10.53 -9.56
C ILE A 329 -0.88 -9.96 -10.97
N ASP A 330 -1.19 -10.83 -11.92
CA ASP A 330 -1.33 -10.55 -13.33
C ASP A 330 -2.78 -10.18 -13.71
N SER A 331 -2.97 -9.55 -14.87
CA SER A 331 -4.27 -9.12 -15.41
C SER A 331 -5.19 -10.29 -15.76
N ASP A 332 -4.66 -11.49 -15.97
CA ASP A 332 -5.45 -12.69 -16.23
C ASP A 332 -6.01 -13.35 -14.95
N GLY A 333 -5.56 -12.88 -13.77
CA GLY A 333 -5.94 -13.42 -12.47
C GLY A 333 -4.96 -14.45 -11.92
N THR A 334 -3.77 -14.59 -12.53
CA THR A 334 -2.68 -15.41 -11.99
C THR A 334 -1.92 -14.61 -10.93
N ALA A 335 -2.02 -15.03 -9.67
CA ALA A 335 -1.23 -14.52 -8.57
C ALA A 335 0.06 -15.34 -8.39
N TYR A 336 1.14 -14.70 -7.96
CA TYR A 336 2.44 -15.30 -7.70
C TYR A 336 2.91 -15.00 -6.27
N GLY A 337 3.56 -15.99 -5.67
CA GLY A 337 3.90 -15.96 -4.25
C GLY A 337 4.81 -17.10 -3.85
N HIS A 338 4.92 -17.34 -2.54
CA HIS A 338 5.68 -18.45 -1.98
C HIS A 338 4.89 -19.19 -0.90
N THR A 339 5.20 -20.48 -0.70
CA THR A 339 4.76 -21.22 0.49
C THR A 339 5.79 -21.13 1.60
N GLY A 340 5.39 -20.78 2.83
CA GLY A 340 6.31 -20.66 3.98
C GLY A 340 7.22 -19.41 3.92
N ALA A 341 8.24 -19.38 4.78
CA ALA A 341 9.18 -18.26 4.91
C ALA A 341 10.66 -18.71 4.81
N GLY A 342 11.55 -17.78 4.44
CA GLY A 342 13.01 -18.00 4.39
C GLY A 342 13.47 -18.97 3.30
N ASP A 343 14.57 -19.67 3.53
CA ASP A 343 15.23 -20.57 2.56
C ASP A 343 14.38 -21.79 2.15
N ALA A 344 13.30 -22.06 2.87
CA ALA A 344 12.32 -23.11 2.55
C ALA A 344 11.12 -22.61 1.75
N ALA A 345 11.15 -21.34 1.29
CA ALA A 345 10.11 -20.73 0.47
C ALA A 345 10.05 -21.37 -0.92
N ILE A 346 8.94 -22.03 -1.24
CA ILE A 346 8.73 -22.65 -2.56
C ILE A 346 7.87 -21.69 -3.39
N PRO A 347 8.29 -21.29 -4.61
CA PRO A 347 7.50 -20.42 -5.44
C PRO A 347 6.21 -21.10 -5.90
N VAL A 348 5.11 -20.36 -5.88
CA VAL A 348 3.78 -20.85 -6.26
C VAL A 348 3.04 -19.85 -7.13
N SER A 349 2.05 -20.36 -7.84
CA SER A 349 1.05 -19.55 -8.55
C SER A 349 -0.35 -19.98 -8.18
N LEU A 350 -1.29 -19.03 -8.20
CA LEU A 350 -2.72 -19.26 -8.03
C LEU A 350 -3.45 -18.67 -9.22
N SER A 351 -4.22 -19.49 -9.93
CA SER A 351 -5.25 -18.98 -10.84
C SER A 351 -6.49 -18.65 -10.02
N ILE A 352 -6.79 -17.37 -9.83
CA ILE A 352 -7.99 -16.93 -9.09
C ILE A 352 -9.29 -17.41 -9.77
N PRO A 353 -9.44 -17.33 -11.11
CA PRO A 353 -10.67 -17.77 -11.77
C PRO A 353 -10.97 -19.27 -11.55
N THR A 354 -9.94 -20.11 -11.51
CA THR A 354 -10.09 -21.56 -11.36
C THR A 354 -9.80 -22.07 -9.95
N GLN A 355 -9.37 -21.19 -9.05
CA GLN A 355 -8.97 -21.48 -7.66
C GLN A 355 -7.94 -22.62 -7.56
N THR A 356 -6.98 -22.63 -8.49
CA THR A 356 -5.99 -23.69 -8.60
C THR A 356 -4.61 -23.17 -8.21
N ILE A 357 -4.01 -23.76 -7.17
CA ILE A 357 -2.63 -23.49 -6.79
C ILE A 357 -1.71 -24.49 -7.49
N THR A 358 -0.61 -23.99 -8.04
CA THR A 358 0.42 -24.78 -8.71
C THR A 358 1.79 -24.44 -8.14
N LEU A 359 2.55 -25.46 -7.73
CA LEU A 359 3.96 -25.31 -7.38
C LEU A 359 4.75 -24.95 -8.64
N LEU A 360 5.59 -23.93 -8.55
CA LEU A 360 6.51 -23.54 -9.61
C LEU A 360 7.86 -24.26 -9.41
N PRO A 361 8.68 -24.39 -10.46
CA PRO A 361 10.04 -24.91 -10.31
C PRO A 361 10.81 -24.16 -9.21
N PRO A 362 11.62 -24.83 -8.36
CA PRO A 362 12.26 -24.22 -7.19
C PRO A 362 13.04 -22.93 -7.47
N ASP A 363 13.72 -22.84 -8.62
CA ASP A 363 14.50 -21.66 -9.02
C ASP A 363 13.65 -20.53 -9.63
N THR A 364 12.32 -20.63 -9.51
CA THR A 364 11.41 -19.62 -10.04
C THR A 364 11.41 -18.37 -9.18
N LYS A 365 12.11 -17.34 -9.64
CA LYS A 365 11.94 -15.98 -9.09
C LYS A 365 10.50 -15.49 -9.26
N VAL A 366 9.86 -15.10 -8.16
CA VAL A 366 8.54 -14.46 -8.11
C VAL A 366 8.66 -12.96 -8.42
N PRO A 367 7.83 -12.40 -9.31
CA PRO A 367 7.82 -10.96 -9.59
C PRO A 367 7.53 -10.13 -8.34
N THR A 368 8.14 -8.95 -8.24
CA THR A 368 7.76 -7.93 -7.24
C THR A 368 6.49 -7.20 -7.69
N VAL A 369 6.40 -6.85 -8.97
CA VAL A 369 5.22 -6.22 -9.59
C VAL A 369 5.04 -6.81 -10.98
N ILE A 370 3.78 -6.97 -11.40
CA ILE A 370 3.43 -7.33 -12.77
C ILE A 370 2.68 -6.15 -13.39
N LEU A 371 3.13 -5.73 -14.56
CA LEU A 371 2.45 -4.78 -15.44
C LEU A 371 1.70 -5.55 -16.52
N LYS A 372 0.94 -4.84 -17.36
CA LYS A 372 0.20 -5.44 -18.48
C LYS A 372 1.03 -6.46 -19.28
N ASP A 373 2.23 -6.04 -19.70
CA ASP A 373 3.06 -6.81 -20.63
C ASP A 373 4.42 -7.23 -20.05
N GLN A 374 4.68 -7.02 -18.76
CA GLN A 374 6.02 -7.14 -18.17
C GLN A 374 5.99 -7.56 -16.69
N ALA A 375 7.04 -8.22 -16.23
CA ALA A 375 7.30 -8.51 -14.82
C ALA A 375 8.53 -7.76 -14.33
N VAL A 376 8.39 -7.12 -13.17
CA VAL A 376 9.43 -6.33 -12.51
C VAL A 376 9.92 -7.08 -11.28
N TYR A 377 11.23 -7.16 -11.13
CA TYR A 377 11.91 -7.80 -10.02
C TYR A 377 12.81 -6.76 -9.35
N LEU A 378 12.58 -6.55 -8.06
CA LEU A 378 13.47 -5.77 -7.22
C LEU A 378 14.35 -6.74 -6.43
N GLY A 379 15.66 -6.49 -6.42
CA GLY A 379 16.61 -7.23 -5.58
C GLY A 379 17.39 -6.26 -4.69
N GLY A 380 17.48 -6.54 -3.40
CA GLY A 380 18.27 -5.76 -2.45
C GLY A 380 19.37 -6.62 -1.82
N ASP A 381 20.63 -6.25 -2.04
CA ASP A 381 21.78 -6.83 -1.32
C ASP A 381 22.54 -5.71 -0.61
N GLY A 382 22.58 -5.73 0.72
CA GLY A 382 23.43 -4.85 1.52
C GLY A 382 23.21 -3.34 1.28
N GLY A 383 21.97 -2.91 1.06
CA GLY A 383 21.61 -1.51 0.80
C GLY A 383 21.78 -1.05 -0.66
N ALA A 384 22.07 -1.98 -1.58
CA ALA A 384 22.08 -1.72 -3.01
C ALA A 384 20.88 -2.39 -3.69
N TYR A 385 20.14 -1.62 -4.50
CA TYR A 385 18.93 -2.11 -5.18
C TYR A 385 19.12 -2.27 -6.68
N SER A 386 18.80 -3.46 -7.19
CA SER A 386 18.72 -3.75 -8.62
C SER A 386 17.27 -3.82 -9.08
N VAL A 387 17.04 -3.37 -10.31
CA VAL A 387 15.76 -3.54 -11.00
C VAL A 387 16.00 -4.41 -12.21
N VAL A 388 15.22 -5.46 -12.36
CA VAL A 388 15.23 -6.31 -13.55
C VAL A 388 13.83 -6.38 -14.09
N VAL A 389 13.67 -6.12 -15.39
CA VAL A 389 12.36 -6.20 -16.05
C VAL A 389 12.41 -7.20 -17.19
N TYR A 390 11.43 -8.10 -17.22
CA TYR A 390 11.27 -9.11 -18.27
C TYR A 390 9.93 -8.91 -18.99
N PRO A 391 9.91 -8.88 -20.33
CA PRO A 391 8.66 -8.81 -21.09
C PRO A 391 7.89 -10.13 -21.05
N ARG A 392 6.58 -10.06 -21.29
CA ARG A 392 5.75 -11.23 -21.59
C ARG A 392 6.19 -11.85 -22.92
N ARG A 393 6.08 -13.18 -23.03
CA ARG A 393 6.39 -13.94 -24.25
C ARG A 393 5.43 -13.66 -25.40
#